data_AF-A0A6J4VR72-F1
#
_entry.id   AF-A0A6J4VR72-F1
#
_cell.length_a   1.000
_cell.length_b   1.000
_cell.length_c   1.000
_cell.angle_alpha   90.00
_cell.angle_beta   90.00
_cell.angle_gamma   90.00
#
_symmetry.space_group_name_H-M   'P 1'
#
loop_
_entity.id
_entity.type
_entity.pdbx_description
1 polymer ?
#
loop_
_entity_poly.entity_id
_entity_poly.type
_entity_poly.pdbx_seq_one_letter_code
_entity_poly.pdbx_strand_id
1 'polypeptide(L)'
;MADHVNVTAPIADDLKPFVSDDALAFVADLHRTFNGRRLGLLAARDARQQRLMDGGALDFLDVTADVRGGDWQVAPAPADLNDRRTEITGPCDRKMVINALNSGAKVFMADLEDASSPTWWNVTDGQRNLHDAVRRTITFANPDGRQYQLNETTATLVV
;
A
#
# COMPACT_ATOMS: atom_id res chain seq x y z
N MET A 1 -24.93 20.53 3.53
CA MET A 1 -23.85 20.39 4.53
C MET A 1 -22.93 19.33 3.96
N ALA A 2 -21.67 19.66 3.65
CA ALA A 2 -20.76 18.66 3.09
C ALA A 2 -20.55 17.58 4.14
N ASP A 3 -20.84 16.32 3.80
CA ASP A 3 -20.59 15.20 4.70
C ASP A 3 -19.07 15.07 4.89
N HIS A 4 -18.60 15.55 6.04
CA HIS A 4 -17.20 15.52 6.44
C HIS A 4 -16.78 14.09 6.79
N VAL A 5 -15.54 13.73 6.50
CA VAL A 5 -14.95 12.49 7.02
C VAL A 5 -14.91 12.58 8.53
N ASN A 6 -15.55 11.64 9.21
CA ASN A 6 -15.52 11.55 10.66
C ASN A 6 -14.39 10.60 11.09
N VAL A 7 -13.35 11.15 11.72
CA VAL A 7 -12.26 10.36 12.31
C VAL A 7 -12.68 9.98 13.74
N THR A 8 -12.93 8.69 13.95
CA THR A 8 -13.45 8.18 15.24
C THR A 8 -12.35 7.81 16.23
N ALA A 9 -11.08 7.86 15.82
CA ALA A 9 -9.92 7.53 16.64
C ALA A 9 -9.18 8.80 17.09
N PRO A 10 -8.50 8.78 18.25
CA PRO A 10 -7.67 9.90 18.66
C PRO A 10 -6.50 10.12 17.70
N ILE A 11 -6.17 11.38 17.42
CA ILE A 11 -5.04 11.77 16.58
C ILE A 11 -3.97 12.38 17.49
N ALA A 12 -2.81 11.75 17.58
CA ALA A 12 -1.66 12.31 18.28
C ALA A 12 -1.15 13.57 17.54
N ASP A 13 -0.57 14.53 18.27
CA ASP A 13 -0.17 15.83 17.70
C ASP A 13 0.82 15.69 16.53
N ASP A 14 1.74 14.75 16.63
CA ASP A 14 2.74 14.40 15.61
C ASP A 14 2.16 13.68 14.38
N LEU A 15 0.92 13.19 14.48
CA LEU A 15 0.19 12.54 13.39
C LEU A 15 -0.79 13.48 12.67
N LYS A 16 -1.09 14.66 13.22
CA LYS A 16 -1.99 15.65 12.60
C LYS A 16 -1.65 16.00 11.15
N PRO A 17 -0.36 16.13 10.74
CA PRO A 17 -0.03 16.39 9.33
C PRO A 17 -0.44 15.27 8.37
N PHE A 18 -0.52 14.02 8.85
CA PHE A 18 -0.88 12.83 8.07
C PHE A 18 -2.39 12.56 8.04
N VAL A 19 -3.13 13.20 8.95
CA VAL A 19 -4.60 13.17 9.02
C VAL A 19 -5.13 14.62 8.94
N SER A 20 -4.52 15.40 8.05
CA SER A 20 -4.86 16.82 7.84
C SER A 20 -6.19 16.96 7.09
N ASP A 21 -6.79 18.15 7.15
CA ASP A 21 -8.04 18.44 6.44
C ASP A 21 -7.92 18.17 4.93
N ASP A 22 -6.78 18.53 4.32
CA ASP A 22 -6.51 18.27 2.90
C ASP A 22 -6.38 16.77 2.60
N ALA A 23 -5.68 16.01 3.46
CA ALA A 23 -5.55 14.57 3.30
C ALA A 23 -6.91 13.86 3.44
N LEU A 24 -7.71 14.28 4.42
CA LEU A 24 -9.06 13.76 4.64
C LEU A 24 -10.00 14.14 3.48
N ALA A 25 -9.91 15.36 2.95
CA ALA A 25 -10.68 15.79 1.80
C ALA A 25 -10.38 14.92 0.57
N PHE A 26 -9.09 14.65 0.32
CA PHE A 26 -8.67 13.78 -0.77
C PHE A 26 -9.18 12.34 -0.60
N VAL A 27 -9.06 11.75 0.60
CA VAL A 27 -9.62 10.42 0.89
C VAL A 27 -11.14 10.41 0.70
N ALA A 28 -11.83 11.49 1.07
CA ALA A 28 -13.27 11.63 0.86
C ALA A 28 -13.63 11.63 -0.64
N ASP A 29 -12.85 12.31 -1.48
CA ASP A 29 -13.03 12.31 -2.94
C ASP A 29 -12.82 10.92 -3.53
N LEU A 30 -11.78 10.21 -3.12
CA LEU A 30 -11.55 8.82 -3.53
C LEU A 30 -12.71 7.92 -3.11
N HIS A 31 -13.19 8.07 -1.87
CA HIS A 31 -14.33 7.29 -1.37
C HIS A 31 -15.59 7.55 -2.21
N ARG A 32 -15.95 8.82 -2.41
CA ARG A 32 -17.13 9.19 -3.22
C ARG A 32 -17.04 8.67 -4.64
N THR A 33 -15.86 8.74 -5.24
CA THR A 33 -15.64 8.35 -6.64
C THR A 33 -15.67 6.83 -6.82
N PHE A 34 -15.03 6.07 -5.92
CA PHE A 34 -14.71 4.66 -6.17
C PHE A 34 -15.42 3.65 -5.26
N ASN A 35 -15.92 4.06 -4.07
CA ASN A 35 -16.48 3.09 -3.12
C ASN A 35 -17.74 2.38 -3.65
N GLY A 36 -18.58 3.06 -4.43
CA GLY A 36 -19.75 2.42 -5.08
C GLY A 36 -19.34 1.25 -5.98
N ARG A 37 -18.30 1.44 -6.81
CA ARG A 37 -17.76 0.37 -7.65
C ARG A 37 -17.11 -0.74 -6.83
N ARG A 38 -16.36 -0.39 -5.77
CA ARG A 38 -15.75 -1.36 -4.84
C ARG A 38 -16.79 -2.29 -4.24
N LEU A 39 -17.90 -1.74 -3.73
CA LEU A 39 -19.00 -2.52 -3.15
C LEU A 39 -19.67 -3.43 -4.21
N GLY A 40 -19.91 -2.90 -5.42
CA GLY A 40 -20.45 -3.70 -6.52
C GLY A 40 -19.54 -4.88 -6.91
N LEU A 41 -18.22 -4.71 -6.85
CA LEU A 41 -17.25 -5.79 -7.10
C LEU A 41 -17.25 -6.84 -5.99
N LEU A 42 -17.44 -6.45 -4.72
CA LEU A 42 -17.58 -7.41 -3.61
C LEU A 42 -18.83 -8.28 -3.79
N ALA A 43 -19.98 -7.67 -4.10
CA ALA A 43 -21.20 -8.42 -4.41
C ALA A 43 -21.04 -9.35 -5.62
N ALA A 44 -20.29 -8.91 -6.65
CA ALA A 44 -19.98 -9.74 -7.80
C ALA A 44 -19.09 -10.94 -7.46
N ARG A 45 -18.20 -10.84 -6.45
CA ARG A 45 -17.42 -11.97 -5.94
C ARG A 45 -18.34 -13.00 -5.29
N ASP A 46 -19.29 -12.58 -4.46
CA ASP A 46 -20.26 -13.48 -3.83
C ASP A 46 -21.11 -14.21 -4.89
N ALA A 47 -21.62 -13.47 -5.88
CA ALA A 47 -22.38 -14.06 -7.00
C ALA A 47 -21.54 -15.00 -7.88
N ARG A 48 -20.24 -14.74 -8.04
CA ARG A 48 -19.32 -15.66 -8.73
C ARG A 48 -19.11 -16.92 -7.90
N GLN A 49 -18.91 -16.78 -6.59
CA GLN A 49 -18.74 -17.91 -5.68
C GLN A 49 -19.97 -18.83 -5.70
N GLN A 50 -21.18 -18.27 -5.66
CA GLN A 50 -22.42 -19.06 -5.72
C GLN A 50 -22.51 -19.86 -7.03
N ARG A 51 -22.24 -19.23 -8.18
CA ARG A 51 -22.23 -19.94 -9.47
C ARG A 51 -21.24 -21.11 -9.53
N LEU A 52 -20.10 -21.00 -8.85
CA LEU A 52 -19.13 -22.11 -8.75
C LEU A 52 -19.67 -23.23 -7.84
N MET A 53 -20.33 -22.88 -6.73
CA MET A 53 -20.96 -23.84 -5.85
C MET A 53 -22.12 -24.59 -6.52
N ASP A 54 -22.83 -23.95 -7.46
CA ASP A 54 -23.91 -24.54 -8.25
C ASP A 54 -23.42 -25.39 -9.44
N GLY A 55 -22.13 -25.78 -9.45
CA GLY A 55 -21.53 -26.62 -10.48
C GLY A 55 -20.86 -25.87 -11.63
N GLY A 56 -20.72 -24.55 -11.53
CA GLY A 56 -19.95 -23.75 -12.48
C GLY A 56 -18.45 -24.06 -12.42
N ALA A 57 -17.75 -23.80 -13.53
CA ALA A 57 -16.31 -24.03 -13.66
C ALA A 57 -15.49 -22.73 -13.66
N LEU A 58 -14.22 -22.86 -13.26
CA LEU A 58 -13.19 -21.88 -13.55
C LEU A 58 -12.61 -22.20 -14.94
N ASP A 59 -12.83 -21.29 -15.89
CA ASP A 59 -12.29 -21.38 -17.23
C ASP A 59 -12.05 -19.98 -17.80
N PHE A 60 -11.32 -19.90 -18.91
CA PHE A 60 -11.10 -18.66 -19.64
C PHE A 60 -12.42 -18.10 -20.18
N LEU A 61 -12.57 -16.78 -20.13
CA LEU A 61 -13.76 -16.11 -20.67
C LEU A 61 -13.63 -15.99 -22.20
N ASP A 62 -14.64 -16.46 -22.93
CA ASP A 62 -14.68 -16.32 -24.40
C ASP A 62 -14.65 -14.85 -24.83
N VAL A 63 -15.36 -13.98 -24.09
CA VAL A 63 -15.46 -12.54 -24.39
C VAL A 63 -14.14 -11.78 -24.30
N THR A 64 -13.07 -12.38 -23.74
CA THR A 64 -11.73 -11.78 -23.70
C THR A 64 -10.71 -12.54 -24.55
N ALA A 65 -11.15 -13.42 -25.46
CA ALA A 65 -10.27 -14.17 -26.36
C ALA A 65 -9.40 -13.25 -27.22
N ASP A 66 -9.98 -12.20 -27.81
CA ASP A 66 -9.25 -11.24 -28.65
C ASP A 66 -8.16 -10.48 -27.88
N VAL A 67 -8.40 -10.18 -26.59
CA VAL A 67 -7.39 -9.54 -25.72
C VAL A 67 -6.24 -10.51 -25.45
N ARG A 68 -6.51 -11.80 -25.22
CA ARG A 68 -5.47 -12.80 -24.97
C ARG A 68 -4.67 -13.16 -26.23
N GLY A 69 -5.32 -13.12 -27.39
CA GLY A 69 -4.71 -13.44 -28.68
C GLY A 69 -4.09 -12.24 -29.41
N GLY A 70 -4.30 -11.02 -28.92
CA GLY A 70 -3.80 -9.79 -29.53
C GLY A 70 -2.31 -9.56 -29.30
N ASP A 71 -1.69 -8.78 -30.19
CA ASP A 71 -0.30 -8.33 -30.09
C ASP A 71 -0.25 -6.97 -29.37
N TRP A 72 -0.07 -6.99 -28.06
CA TRP A 72 0.06 -5.79 -27.23
C TRP A 72 1.01 -6.03 -26.06
N GLN A 73 1.50 -4.94 -25.48
CA GLN A 73 2.34 -4.95 -24.28
C GLN A 73 1.87 -3.88 -23.30
N VAL A 74 2.17 -4.08 -22.01
CA VAL A 74 1.98 -3.04 -21.00
C VAL A 74 2.91 -1.85 -21.28
N ALA A 75 2.61 -0.69 -20.69
CA ALA A 75 3.52 0.45 -20.76
C ALA A 75 4.89 0.11 -20.12
N PRO A 76 6.01 0.68 -20.62
CA PRO A 76 7.33 0.48 -20.03
C PRO A 76 7.37 0.84 -18.55
N ALA A 77 8.11 0.06 -17.77
CA ALA A 77 8.32 0.35 -16.35
C ALA A 77 9.30 1.53 -16.16
N PRO A 78 9.17 2.29 -15.07
CA PRO A 78 10.19 3.21 -14.59
C PRO A 78 11.56 2.53 -14.43
N ALA A 79 12.65 3.31 -14.57
CA ALA A 79 14.00 2.78 -14.61
C ALA A 79 14.41 2.00 -13.33
N ASP A 80 13.93 2.45 -12.18
CA ASP A 80 14.13 1.87 -10.85
C ASP A 80 13.34 0.57 -10.60
N LEU A 81 12.48 0.17 -11.53
CA LEU A 81 11.71 -1.08 -11.51
C LEU A 81 12.11 -2.06 -12.63
N ASN A 82 13.13 -1.73 -13.43
CA ASN A 82 13.65 -2.65 -14.46
C ASN A 82 14.52 -3.78 -13.89
N ASP A 83 15.10 -3.61 -12.69
CA ASP A 83 15.85 -4.66 -11.97
C ASP A 83 15.20 -4.94 -10.62
N ARG A 84 14.37 -5.98 -10.57
CA ARG A 84 13.63 -6.44 -9.37
C ARG A 84 14.07 -7.82 -8.93
N ARG A 85 15.34 -8.18 -9.15
CA ARG A 85 15.86 -9.55 -8.92
C ARG A 85 15.69 -10.07 -7.49
N THR A 86 15.54 -9.18 -6.52
CA THR A 86 15.26 -9.52 -5.12
C THR A 86 14.45 -8.41 -4.50
N GLU A 87 13.35 -8.79 -3.88
CA GLU A 87 12.47 -7.89 -3.14
C GLU A 87 12.37 -8.40 -1.70
N ILE A 88 12.42 -7.48 -0.75
CA ILE A 88 12.13 -7.76 0.65
C ILE A 88 10.74 -7.21 0.98
N THR A 89 9.98 -7.93 1.79
CA THR A 89 8.69 -7.47 2.31
C THR A 89 8.79 -7.28 3.82
N GLY A 90 7.98 -6.37 4.36
CA GLY A 90 7.97 -6.14 5.80
C GLY A 90 7.03 -5.02 6.22
N PRO A 91 6.67 -4.97 7.51
CA PRO A 91 5.74 -3.98 8.02
C PRO A 91 6.30 -2.56 7.96
N CYS A 92 5.42 -1.59 8.07
CA CYS A 92 5.78 -0.16 8.10
C CYS A 92 6.28 0.34 9.46
N ASP A 93 6.74 -0.54 10.35
CA ASP A 93 7.39 -0.15 11.61
C ASP A 93 8.69 0.60 11.34
N ARG A 94 8.93 1.69 12.08
CA ARG A 94 10.01 2.66 11.77
C ARG A 94 11.39 2.02 11.61
N LYS A 95 11.78 1.14 12.54
CA LYS A 95 13.06 0.41 12.47
C LYS A 95 13.09 -0.58 11.29
N MET A 96 11.98 -1.25 11.02
CA MET A 96 11.89 -2.24 9.94
C MET A 96 11.98 -1.60 8.57
N VAL A 97 11.33 -0.45 8.37
CA VAL A 97 11.46 0.35 7.14
C VAL A 97 12.93 0.69 6.86
N ILE A 98 13.68 1.18 7.86
CA ILE A 98 15.11 1.48 7.69
C ILE A 98 15.91 0.23 7.33
N ASN A 99 15.70 -0.87 8.06
CA ASN A 99 16.44 -2.12 7.81
C ASN A 99 16.14 -2.71 6.42
N ALA A 100 14.88 -2.70 6.00
CA ALA A 100 14.47 -3.23 4.71
C ALA A 100 15.01 -2.40 3.55
N LEU A 101 14.94 -1.07 3.65
CA LEU A 101 15.54 -0.15 2.67
C LEU A 101 17.07 -0.32 2.57
N ASN A 102 17.74 -0.65 3.68
CA ASN A 102 19.18 -0.86 3.74
C ASN A 102 19.62 -2.31 3.47
N SER A 103 18.69 -3.23 3.17
CA SER A 103 18.96 -4.67 3.12
C SER A 103 19.85 -5.11 1.94
N GLY A 104 20.01 -4.27 0.92
CA GLY A 104 20.64 -4.62 -0.35
C GLY A 104 19.69 -5.26 -1.37
N ALA A 105 18.42 -5.48 -1.01
CA ALA A 105 17.37 -5.80 -1.98
C ALA A 105 17.20 -4.67 -3.01
N LYS A 106 16.63 -4.99 -4.18
CA LYS A 106 16.32 -4.00 -5.20
C LYS A 106 15.05 -3.23 -4.88
N VAL A 107 14.08 -3.91 -4.30
CA VAL A 107 12.78 -3.35 -3.91
C VAL A 107 12.47 -3.72 -2.47
N PHE A 108 11.86 -2.79 -1.75
CA PHE A 108 11.19 -3.04 -0.48
C PHE A 108 9.70 -2.79 -0.66
N MET A 109 8.89 -3.83 -0.46
CA MET A 109 7.43 -3.72 -0.34
C MET A 109 7.08 -3.46 1.12
N ALA A 110 6.75 -2.21 1.43
CA ALA A 110 6.34 -1.78 2.76
C ALA A 110 4.86 -2.06 2.97
N ASP A 111 4.58 -2.99 3.85
CA ASP A 111 3.28 -3.65 3.91
C ASP A 111 2.31 -2.96 4.89
N LEU A 112 1.12 -2.66 4.38
CA LEU A 112 -0.06 -2.19 5.14
C LEU A 112 -1.22 -3.20 5.06
N GLU A 113 -0.96 -4.41 4.57
CA GLU A 113 -1.87 -5.54 4.42
C GLU A 113 -1.47 -6.68 5.37
N ASP A 114 -1.04 -7.83 4.85
CA ASP A 114 -1.03 -9.10 5.59
C ASP A 114 0.06 -9.20 6.67
N ALA A 115 1.21 -8.53 6.49
CA ALA A 115 2.28 -8.51 7.49
C ALA A 115 2.05 -7.45 8.59
N SER A 116 0.97 -6.68 8.53
CA SER A 116 0.68 -5.59 9.47
C SER A 116 -0.65 -5.80 10.17
N SER A 117 -0.65 -5.76 11.51
CA SER A 117 -1.92 -5.64 12.24
C SER A 117 -2.50 -4.24 11.97
N PRO A 118 -3.71 -4.10 11.39
CA PRO A 118 -4.23 -2.83 10.90
C PRO A 118 -4.84 -1.99 12.03
N THR A 119 -4.10 -1.82 13.14
CA THR A 119 -4.48 -0.87 14.19
C THR A 119 -4.39 0.55 13.65
N TRP A 120 -5.22 1.46 14.21
CA TRP A 120 -5.17 2.88 13.85
C TRP A 120 -3.74 3.45 13.92
N TRP A 121 -3.02 3.08 14.97
CA TRP A 121 -1.64 3.50 15.21
C TRP A 121 -0.70 2.95 14.15
N ASN A 122 -0.74 1.64 13.85
CA ASN A 122 0.16 1.05 12.85
C ASN A 122 -0.05 1.65 11.45
N VAL A 123 -1.29 1.92 11.06
CA VAL A 123 -1.59 2.51 9.75
C VAL A 123 -1.11 3.96 9.68
N THR A 124 -1.45 4.78 10.69
CA THR A 124 -1.08 6.21 10.68
C THR A 124 0.41 6.44 10.91
N ASP A 125 1.04 5.69 11.82
CA ASP A 125 2.49 5.69 11.99
C ASP A 125 3.20 5.14 10.76
N GLY A 126 2.63 4.13 10.10
CA GLY A 126 3.13 3.61 8.83
C GLY A 126 3.23 4.72 7.78
N GLN A 127 2.17 5.51 7.60
CA GLN A 127 2.19 6.66 6.67
C GLN A 127 3.29 7.68 7.03
N ARG A 128 3.45 8.00 8.33
CA ARG A 128 4.54 8.87 8.79
C ARG A 128 5.92 8.28 8.49
N ASN A 129 6.13 7.00 8.76
CA ASN A 129 7.41 6.33 8.51
C ASN A 129 7.74 6.32 7.03
N LEU A 130 6.76 6.04 6.16
CA LEU A 130 6.93 6.09 4.70
C LEU A 130 7.23 7.51 4.21
N HIS A 131 6.53 8.51 4.73
CA HIS A 131 6.79 9.92 4.41
C HIS A 131 8.23 10.34 4.75
N ASP A 132 8.70 9.97 5.93
CA ASP A 132 10.06 10.26 6.39
C ASP A 132 11.11 9.47 5.61
N ALA A 133 10.79 8.23 5.20
CA ALA A 133 11.67 7.40 4.39
C ALA A 133 11.89 8.00 3.00
N VAL A 134 10.81 8.41 2.31
CA VAL A 134 10.89 9.07 0.99
C VAL A 134 11.67 10.38 1.06
N ARG A 135 11.53 11.14 2.17
CA ARG A 135 12.28 12.38 2.41
C ARG A 135 13.68 12.16 2.98
N ARG A 136 14.06 10.91 3.25
CA ARG A 136 15.34 10.50 3.82
C ARG A 136 15.63 11.13 5.20
N THR A 137 14.58 11.46 5.95
CA THR A 137 14.65 12.00 7.32
C THR A 137 14.35 10.95 8.39
N ILE A 138 13.96 9.73 7.98
CA ILE A 138 13.67 8.64 8.91
C ILE A 138 14.93 8.22 9.68
N THR A 139 14.83 8.26 11.00
CA THR A 139 15.85 7.78 11.94
C THR A 139 15.18 7.01 13.07
N PHE A 140 15.94 6.12 13.70
CA PHE A 140 15.46 5.38 14.86
C PHE A 140 16.60 5.18 15.86
N ALA A 141 16.37 5.57 17.11
CA ALA A 141 17.27 5.32 18.23
C ALA A 141 16.71 4.16 19.06
N ASN A 142 17.50 3.10 19.12
CA ASN A 142 17.16 1.87 19.83
C ASN A 142 17.50 2.08 21.33
N PRO A 143 16.76 1.48 22.28
CA PRO A 143 17.01 1.70 23.72
C PRO A 143 18.42 1.33 24.20
N ASP A 144 19.12 0.46 23.46
CA ASP A 144 20.51 0.07 23.70
C ASP A 144 21.55 1.06 23.14
N GLY A 145 21.11 2.21 22.63
CA GLY A 145 21.97 3.27 22.09
C GLY A 145 22.31 3.14 20.61
N ARG A 146 21.92 2.04 19.93
CA ARG A 146 22.13 1.91 18.48
C ARG A 146 21.27 2.89 17.71
N GLN A 147 21.85 3.60 16.76
CA GLN A 147 21.15 4.52 15.86
C GLN A 147 21.04 3.90 14.47
N TYR A 148 19.88 4.10 13.84
CA TYR A 148 19.56 3.59 12.50
C TYR A 148 19.15 4.78 11.63
N GLN A 149 19.72 4.82 10.42
CA GLN A 149 19.44 5.81 9.37
C GLN A 149 19.57 5.14 8.00
N LEU A 150 19.06 5.79 6.95
CA LEU A 150 19.18 5.25 5.59
C LEU A 150 20.62 5.35 5.06
N ASN A 151 21.02 4.33 4.30
CA ASN A 151 22.23 4.35 3.47
C ASN A 151 22.06 5.35 2.31
N GLU A 152 23.17 5.77 1.69
CA GLU A 152 23.12 6.64 0.50
C GLU A 152 22.28 6.03 -0.63
N THR A 153 22.49 4.75 -0.90
CA THR A 153 21.68 3.94 -1.81
C THR A 153 20.80 3.00 -1.02
N THR A 154 19.50 3.03 -1.29
CA THR A 154 18.48 2.17 -0.68
C THR A 154 17.71 1.41 -1.76
N ALA A 155 16.97 0.36 -1.36
CA ALA A 155 15.99 -0.28 -2.22
C ALA A 155 14.92 0.72 -2.71
N THR A 156 14.35 0.47 -3.89
CA THR A 156 13.15 1.17 -4.38
C THR A 156 11.98 0.83 -3.48
N LEU A 157 11.30 1.85 -2.94
CA LEU A 157 10.14 1.66 -2.07
C LEU A 157 8.87 1.43 -2.90
N VAL A 158 8.13 0.38 -2.57
CA VAL A 158 6.77 0.10 -3.05
C VAL A 158 5.88 -0.09 -1.81
N VAL A 159 4.61 0.33 -1.88
CA VAL A 159 3.61 0.17 -0.81
C VAL A 159 2.43 -0.59 -1.38
#